data_AF-A0A7S3HP66-F1
#
_entry.id   AF-A0A7S3HP66-F1
#
_cell.length_a   1.000
_cell.length_b   1.000
_cell.length_c   1.000
_cell.angle_alpha   90.00
_cell.angle_beta   90.00
_cell.angle_gamma   90.00
#
_symmetry.space_group_name_H-M   'P 1'
#
loop_
_entity.id
_entity.type
_entity.pdbx_description
1 polymer ?
#
loop_
_entity_poly.entity_id
_entity_poly.type
_entity_poly.pdbx_seq_one_letter_code
_entity_poly.pdbx_strand_id
1 'polypeptide(L)'
;DTCGKEKQGAQMQLARREHDEQTHSNTIARLGSAITEAGSQISEAGDQINQLSGSLAQAASARSEEMTEYSTTIVEQEAQQAKLHQCMQKLARYYGPQLLQTDQDPVQVTTATFTTTRPGGFSRPLTKHVGGGGIMAILGLLVEQSESLVGSMRRAEQDARDAYGVNTADTNAAVADKNREVVVMTATRTNAELEMEQTNAQLSSVQTEIQEITGFLVIVEDKCGWILSNFATSQTARTAQVDNLLQAKQVIRGALTG
;
A
#
# COMPACT_ATOMS: atom_id res chain seq x y z
N ASP A 1 35.02 -56.58 -15.16
CA ASP A 1 34.26 -56.62 -16.41
C ASP A 1 33.91 -55.20 -16.83
N THR A 2 34.09 -54.85 -18.10
CA THR A 2 33.83 -53.48 -18.60
C THR A 2 32.34 -53.16 -18.57
N CYS A 3 31.49 -54.12 -18.93
CA CYS A 3 30.07 -53.86 -19.04
C CYS A 3 29.34 -53.70 -17.69
N GLY A 4 29.79 -54.41 -16.64
CA GLY A 4 29.30 -54.18 -15.28
C GLY A 4 29.64 -52.78 -14.75
N LYS A 5 30.84 -52.28 -15.08
CA LYS A 5 31.27 -50.92 -14.70
C LYS A 5 30.46 -49.83 -15.41
N GLU A 6 30.20 -50.01 -16.71
CA GLU A 6 29.39 -49.07 -17.49
C GLU A 6 27.94 -49.03 -17.02
N LYS A 7 27.32 -50.20 -16.78
CA LYS A 7 25.96 -50.28 -16.22
C LYS A 7 25.85 -49.61 -14.87
N GLN A 8 26.75 -49.94 -13.94
CA GLN A 8 26.73 -49.35 -12.60
C GLN A 8 27.03 -47.84 -12.63
N GLY A 9 27.96 -47.41 -13.49
CA GLY A 9 28.28 -46.00 -13.71
C GLY A 9 27.06 -45.21 -14.19
N ALA A 10 26.37 -45.71 -15.22
CA ALA A 10 25.17 -45.09 -15.78
C ALA A 10 24.01 -45.07 -14.77
N GLN A 11 23.81 -46.13 -13.98
CA GLN A 11 22.80 -46.14 -12.90
C GLN A 11 23.09 -45.10 -11.81
N MET A 12 24.36 -44.94 -11.42
CA MET A 12 24.74 -43.90 -10.46
C MET A 12 24.56 -42.49 -11.03
N GLN A 13 24.80 -42.30 -12.34
CA GLN A 13 24.53 -41.02 -13.01
C GLN A 13 23.03 -40.74 -13.07
N LEU A 14 22.21 -41.74 -13.43
CA LEU A 14 20.75 -41.62 -13.46
C LEU A 14 20.21 -41.17 -12.10
N ALA A 15 20.59 -41.87 -11.02
CA ALA A 15 20.13 -41.54 -9.67
C ALA A 15 20.54 -40.11 -9.23
N ARG A 16 21.71 -39.62 -9.68
CA ARG A 16 22.12 -38.22 -9.43
C ARG A 16 21.22 -37.25 -10.17
N ARG A 17 20.95 -37.50 -11.45
CA ARG A 17 20.11 -36.62 -12.29
C ARG A 17 18.65 -36.61 -11.81
N GLU A 18 18.09 -37.74 -11.40
CA GLU A 18 16.75 -37.81 -10.79
C GLU A 18 16.68 -36.99 -9.49
N HIS A 19 17.73 -37.03 -8.67
CA HIS A 19 17.82 -36.17 -7.48
C HIS A 19 17.88 -34.67 -7.85
N ASP A 20 18.65 -34.33 -8.88
CA ASP A 20 18.74 -32.95 -9.37
C ASP A 20 17.40 -32.48 -9.96
N GLU A 21 16.68 -33.34 -10.68
CA GLU A 21 15.33 -33.08 -11.19
C GLU A 21 14.37 -32.71 -10.04
N GLN A 22 14.35 -33.53 -8.98
CA GLN A 22 13.52 -33.25 -7.81
C GLN A 22 13.92 -31.93 -7.12
N THR A 23 15.23 -31.65 -7.06
CA THR A 23 15.75 -30.41 -6.45
C THR A 23 15.31 -29.18 -7.23
N HIS A 24 15.40 -29.21 -8.57
CA HIS A 24 14.94 -28.14 -9.43
C HIS A 24 13.42 -27.97 -9.35
N SER A 25 12.66 -29.06 -9.38
CA SER A 25 11.18 -29.04 -9.23
C SER A 25 10.74 -28.40 -7.90
N ASN A 26 11.37 -28.79 -6.79
CA ASN A 26 11.10 -28.19 -5.48
C ASN A 26 11.45 -26.69 -5.46
N THR A 27 12.54 -26.30 -6.11
CA THR A 27 12.97 -24.90 -6.20
C THR A 27 11.97 -24.07 -7.00
N ILE A 28 11.48 -24.58 -8.13
CA ILE A 28 10.42 -23.94 -8.93
C ILE A 28 9.14 -23.76 -8.10
N ALA A 29 8.71 -24.78 -7.36
CA ALA A 29 7.52 -24.68 -6.52
C ALA A 29 7.66 -23.61 -5.42
N ARG A 30 8.83 -23.54 -4.78
CA ARG A 30 9.16 -22.52 -3.78
C ARG A 30 9.15 -21.11 -4.39
N LEU A 31 9.81 -20.93 -5.54
CA LEU A 31 9.84 -19.64 -6.25
C LEU A 31 8.44 -19.22 -6.69
N GLY A 32 7.63 -20.14 -7.24
CA GLY A 32 6.24 -19.87 -7.62
C GLY A 32 5.38 -19.37 -6.47
N SER A 33 5.54 -19.97 -5.29
CA SER A 33 4.85 -19.51 -4.07
C SER A 33 5.32 -18.11 -3.64
N ALA A 34 6.64 -17.85 -3.68
CA ALA A 34 7.19 -16.53 -3.37
C ALA A 34 6.72 -15.44 -4.35
N ILE A 35 6.65 -15.75 -5.65
CA ILE A 35 6.13 -14.85 -6.69
C ILE A 35 4.65 -14.51 -6.44
N THR A 36 3.84 -15.52 -6.09
CA THR A 36 2.41 -15.34 -5.80
C THR A 36 2.19 -14.46 -4.58
N GLU A 37 2.94 -14.73 -3.50
CA GLU A 37 2.88 -13.94 -2.27
C GLU A 37 3.30 -12.49 -2.52
N ALA A 38 4.44 -12.27 -3.20
CA ALA A 38 4.89 -10.92 -3.57
C ALA A 38 3.86 -10.21 -4.46
N GLY A 39 3.19 -10.92 -5.37
CA GLY A 39 2.10 -10.38 -6.18
C GLY A 39 0.92 -9.91 -5.34
N SER A 40 0.53 -10.68 -4.31
CA SER A 40 -0.53 -10.30 -3.37
C SER A 40 -0.15 -9.05 -2.57
N GLN A 41 1.07 -9.00 -2.04
CA GLN A 41 1.58 -7.86 -1.26
C GLN A 41 1.67 -6.57 -2.09
N ILE A 42 2.08 -6.68 -3.36
CA ILE A 42 2.08 -5.55 -4.30
C ILE A 42 0.65 -5.02 -4.53
N SER A 43 -0.33 -5.92 -4.71
CA SER A 43 -1.72 -5.53 -4.89
C SER A 43 -2.27 -4.81 -3.66
N GLU A 44 -2.03 -5.36 -2.47
CA GLU A 44 -2.48 -4.77 -1.21
C GLU A 44 -1.85 -3.40 -0.98
N ALA A 45 -0.55 -3.25 -1.22
CA ALA A 45 0.12 -1.96 -1.13
C ALA A 45 -0.45 -0.95 -2.15
N GLY A 46 -0.79 -1.39 -3.36
CA GLY A 46 -1.50 -0.58 -4.36
C GLY A 46 -2.87 -0.11 -3.89
N ASP A 47 -3.65 -0.99 -3.26
CA ASP A 47 -4.95 -0.64 -2.69
C ASP A 47 -4.81 0.36 -1.54
N GLN A 48 -3.81 0.20 -0.67
CA GLN A 48 -3.50 1.16 0.39
C GLN A 48 -3.14 2.55 -0.17
N ILE A 49 -2.34 2.61 -1.25
CA ILE A 49 -2.02 3.87 -1.95
C ILE A 49 -3.30 4.54 -2.48
N ASN A 50 -4.20 3.76 -3.10
CA ASN A 50 -5.46 4.27 -3.62
C ASN A 50 -6.38 4.78 -2.51
N GLN A 51 -6.44 4.07 -1.38
CA GLN A 51 -7.22 4.50 -0.21
C GLN A 51 -6.68 5.80 0.38
N LEU A 52 -5.36 5.91 0.57
CA LEU A 52 -4.73 7.14 1.06
C LEU A 52 -4.99 8.32 0.11
N SER A 53 -4.80 8.11 -1.19
CA SER A 53 -5.08 9.14 -2.21
C SER A 53 -6.55 9.55 -2.23
N GLY A 54 -7.47 8.58 -2.09
CA GLY A 54 -8.91 8.83 -2.00
C GLY A 54 -9.28 9.61 -0.75
N SER A 55 -8.70 9.28 0.41
CA SER A 55 -8.92 9.99 1.66
C SER A 55 -8.47 11.46 1.58
N LEU A 56 -7.35 11.72 0.90
CA LEU A 56 -6.83 13.06 0.68
C LEU A 56 -7.75 13.88 -0.25
N ALA A 57 -8.30 13.26 -1.30
CA ALA A 57 -9.28 13.90 -2.17
C ALA A 57 -10.58 14.26 -1.43
N GLN A 58 -11.08 13.35 -0.58
CA GLN A 58 -12.24 13.61 0.27
C GLN A 58 -11.97 14.74 1.27
N ALA A 59 -10.82 14.72 1.94
CA ALA A 59 -10.41 15.77 2.85
C ALA A 59 -10.29 17.13 2.13
N ALA A 60 -9.77 17.16 0.90
CA ALA A 60 -9.70 18.37 0.09
C ALA A 60 -11.11 18.92 -0.26
N SER A 61 -12.05 18.05 -0.61
CA SER A 61 -13.45 18.44 -0.88
C SER A 61 -14.12 19.02 0.37
N ALA A 62 -14.01 18.32 1.50
CA ALA A 62 -14.56 18.78 2.78
C ALA A 62 -13.99 20.13 3.18
N ARG A 63 -12.67 20.34 3.04
CA ARG A 63 -12.03 21.64 3.31
C ARG A 63 -12.52 22.75 2.39
N SER A 64 -12.83 22.45 1.12
CA SER A 64 -13.42 23.43 0.22
C SER A 64 -14.82 23.86 0.70
N GLU A 65 -15.64 22.92 1.13
CA GLU A 65 -16.98 23.18 1.66
C GLU A 65 -16.90 23.99 2.97
N GLU A 66 -16.10 23.54 3.93
CA GLU A 66 -15.84 24.24 5.20
C GLU A 66 -15.31 25.66 4.97
N MET A 67 -14.41 25.86 4.01
CA MET A 67 -13.90 27.19 3.68
C MET A 67 -14.99 28.12 3.12
N THR A 68 -15.92 27.59 2.31
CA THR A 68 -17.05 28.38 1.82
C THR A 68 -17.98 28.79 2.95
N GLU A 69 -18.34 27.88 3.86
CA GLU A 69 -19.16 28.16 5.03
C GLU A 69 -18.48 29.14 6.00
N TYR A 70 -17.18 28.98 6.22
CA TYR A 70 -16.39 29.92 6.99
C TYR A 70 -16.43 31.33 6.37
N SER A 71 -16.27 31.44 5.05
CA SER A 71 -16.28 32.75 4.37
C SER A 71 -17.65 33.44 4.46
N THR A 72 -18.75 32.70 4.33
CA THR A 72 -20.10 33.26 4.42
C THR A 72 -20.44 33.70 5.84
N THR A 73 -20.09 32.89 6.84
CA THR A 73 -20.33 33.22 8.26
C THR A 73 -19.54 34.44 8.71
N ILE A 74 -18.28 34.59 8.29
CA ILE A 74 -17.48 35.79 8.58
C ILE A 74 -18.12 37.04 7.97
N VAL A 75 -18.55 36.98 6.70
CA VAL A 75 -19.23 38.12 6.04
C VAL A 75 -20.53 38.48 6.76
N GLU A 76 -21.31 37.48 7.21
CA GLU A 76 -22.53 37.71 7.96
C GLU A 76 -22.26 38.36 9.33
N GLN A 77 -21.26 37.87 10.07
CA GLN A 77 -20.86 38.45 11.35
C GLN A 77 -20.35 39.90 11.20
N GLU A 78 -19.52 40.17 10.20
CA GLU A 78 -19.03 41.53 9.90
C GLU A 78 -20.19 42.46 9.51
N ALA A 79 -21.16 41.97 8.72
CA ALA A 79 -22.37 42.73 8.40
C ALA A 79 -23.25 42.99 9.62
N GLN A 80 -23.34 42.04 10.56
CA GLN A 80 -24.05 42.21 11.83
C GLN A 80 -23.37 43.26 12.71
N GLN A 81 -22.04 43.22 12.85
CA GLN A 81 -21.26 44.23 13.56
C GLN A 81 -21.48 45.63 12.97
N ALA A 82 -21.41 45.76 11.64
CA ALA A 82 -21.66 47.03 10.97
C ALA A 82 -23.05 47.61 11.29
N LYS A 83 -24.10 46.77 11.32
CA LYS A 83 -25.46 47.18 11.70
C LYS A 83 -25.53 47.60 13.18
N LEU A 84 -24.87 46.87 14.08
CA LEU A 84 -24.82 47.20 15.50
C LEU A 84 -24.12 48.54 15.75
N HIS A 85 -22.98 48.79 15.08
CA HIS A 85 -22.31 50.08 15.12
C HIS A 85 -23.19 51.23 14.60
N GLN A 86 -23.93 51.02 13.50
CA GLN A 86 -24.87 52.02 13.00
C GLN A 86 -25.99 52.31 14.01
N CYS A 87 -26.52 51.29 14.69
CA CYS A 87 -27.50 51.45 15.77
C CYS A 87 -26.92 52.25 16.95
N MET A 88 -25.72 51.90 17.41
CA MET A 88 -25.03 52.63 18.48
C MET A 88 -24.80 54.09 18.10
N GLN A 89 -24.38 54.39 16.87
CA GLN A 89 -24.20 55.77 16.39
C GLN A 89 -25.52 56.56 16.37
N LYS A 90 -26.61 55.95 15.89
CA LYS A 90 -27.94 56.60 15.87
C LYS A 90 -28.46 56.87 17.28
N LEU A 91 -28.31 55.90 18.20
CA LEU A 91 -28.72 56.03 19.60
C LEU A 91 -27.84 57.06 20.33
N ALA A 92 -26.53 57.06 20.10
CA ALA A 92 -25.61 58.06 20.65
C ALA A 92 -25.99 59.48 20.20
N ARG A 93 -26.40 59.68 18.94
CA ARG A 93 -26.91 60.98 18.48
C ARG A 93 -28.23 61.38 19.15
N TYR A 94 -29.07 60.42 19.50
CA TYR A 94 -30.39 60.67 20.11
C TYR A 94 -30.33 60.93 21.63
N TYR A 95 -29.44 60.23 22.34
CA TYR A 95 -29.25 60.31 23.80
C TYR A 95 -28.05 61.15 24.25
N GLY A 96 -27.06 61.36 23.38
CA GLY A 96 -25.84 62.14 23.65
C GLY A 96 -26.06 63.58 24.13
N PRO A 97 -27.02 64.36 23.59
CA PRO A 97 -27.33 65.70 24.09
C PRO A 97 -27.83 65.72 25.55
N GLN A 98 -28.38 64.59 26.05
CA GLN A 98 -28.94 64.48 27.40
C GLN A 98 -27.95 63.91 28.42
N LEU A 99 -26.91 63.20 27.98
CA LEU A 99 -25.82 62.76 28.85
C LEU A 99 -24.88 63.92 29.25
N LEU A 100 -24.83 65.01 28.46
CA LEU A 100 -24.12 66.24 28.83
C LEU A 100 -24.99 67.27 29.57
N GLN A 101 -26.31 67.09 29.64
CA GLN A 101 -27.23 67.97 30.38
C GLN A 101 -27.63 67.33 31.70
N THR A 102 -26.65 67.14 32.58
CA THR A 102 -26.90 67.05 34.02
C THR A 102 -26.21 68.24 34.68
N ASP A 103 -26.77 69.42 34.45
CA ASP A 103 -27.11 70.36 35.51
C ASP A 103 -27.80 71.60 34.93
N GLN A 104 -29.01 71.84 35.45
CA GLN A 104 -29.77 73.11 35.53
C GLN A 104 -30.54 73.66 34.29
N ASP A 105 -31.86 73.69 34.50
CA ASP A 105 -32.87 74.67 34.05
C ASP A 105 -33.47 74.66 32.62
N PRO A 106 -34.74 75.12 32.46
CA PRO A 106 -35.67 74.58 31.47
C PRO A 106 -35.75 75.46 30.21
N VAL A 107 -35.29 74.98 29.05
CA VAL A 107 -35.50 75.72 27.79
C VAL A 107 -35.74 74.79 26.58
N GLN A 108 -36.98 74.90 26.08
CA GLN A 108 -37.46 74.87 24.70
C GLN A 108 -37.13 73.66 23.79
N VAL A 109 -38.24 73.06 23.37
CA VAL A 109 -38.41 72.09 22.29
C VAL A 109 -37.90 72.66 20.97
N THR A 110 -36.85 72.08 20.39
CA THR A 110 -36.59 72.19 18.95
C THR A 110 -36.66 70.82 18.31
N THR A 111 -37.76 70.60 17.60
CA THR A 111 -38.05 69.46 16.74
C THR A 111 -37.04 69.37 15.59
N ALA A 112 -36.17 68.36 15.60
CA ALA A 112 -35.46 67.94 14.40
C ALA A 112 -36.39 67.04 13.56
N THR A 113 -36.87 67.57 12.45
CA THR A 113 -37.70 66.89 11.45
C THR A 113 -36.86 65.86 10.70
N PHE A 114 -37.10 64.57 10.96
CA PHE A 114 -36.65 63.49 10.07
C PHE A 114 -37.82 63.07 9.18
N THR A 115 -37.71 63.31 7.87
CA THR A 115 -38.63 62.79 6.85
C THR A 115 -38.23 61.38 6.48
N THR A 116 -38.67 60.40 7.28
CA THR A 116 -38.81 59.02 6.82
C THR A 116 -40.29 58.68 6.87
N THR A 117 -40.86 58.28 5.74
CA THR A 117 -42.28 57.91 5.60
C THR A 117 -42.63 56.82 6.61
N ARG A 118 -43.44 57.22 7.59
CA ARG A 118 -43.93 56.42 8.72
C ARG A 118 -44.83 55.29 8.19
N PRO A 119 -44.56 54.01 8.49
CA PRO A 119 -45.51 52.93 8.23
C PRO A 119 -46.82 53.19 9.00
N GLY A 120 -47.95 53.09 8.31
CA GLY A 120 -49.27 53.40 8.85
C GLY A 120 -49.63 52.50 10.03
N GLY A 121 -49.87 53.10 11.20
CA GLY A 121 -50.31 52.39 12.42
C GLY A 121 -49.83 53.01 13.74
N PHE A 122 -48.77 53.83 13.73
CA PHE A 122 -48.23 54.48 14.93
C PHE A 122 -48.72 55.93 15.05
N SER A 123 -49.91 56.12 15.62
CA SER A 123 -50.58 57.44 15.78
C SER A 123 -50.31 58.14 17.12
N ARG A 124 -49.58 57.52 18.06
CA ARG A 124 -49.17 58.17 19.31
C ARG A 124 -47.77 58.79 19.18
N PRO A 125 -47.53 60.00 19.71
CA PRO A 125 -46.17 60.54 19.79
C PRO A 125 -45.33 59.64 20.69
N LEU A 126 -44.20 59.14 20.19
CA LEU A 126 -43.25 58.39 21.00
C LEU A 126 -42.60 59.35 22.00
N THR A 127 -42.94 59.23 23.28
CA THR A 127 -42.26 59.94 24.38
C THR A 127 -40.89 59.31 24.64
N LYS A 128 -39.89 60.16 24.96
CA LYS A 128 -38.52 59.71 25.30
C LYS A 128 -38.55 58.79 26.52
N HIS A 129 -38.00 57.58 26.39
CA HIS A 129 -37.76 56.68 27.51
C HIS A 129 -36.44 57.06 28.22
N VAL A 130 -36.45 57.09 29.56
CA VAL A 130 -35.35 57.62 30.39
C VAL A 130 -34.19 56.62 30.57
N GLY A 131 -34.32 55.38 30.06
CA GLY A 131 -33.35 54.28 30.24
C GLY A 131 -32.33 54.06 29.11
N GLY A 132 -31.81 55.11 28.45
CA GLY A 132 -30.93 54.98 27.27
C GLY A 132 -29.57 54.29 27.51
N GLY A 133 -29.04 54.35 28.73
CA GLY A 133 -27.72 53.78 29.08
C GLY A 133 -27.67 52.25 29.06
N GLY A 134 -28.73 51.57 29.49
CA GLY A 134 -28.78 50.10 29.52
C GLY A 134 -28.78 49.46 28.13
N ILE A 135 -29.47 50.07 27.17
CA ILE A 135 -29.52 49.56 25.78
C ILE A 135 -28.19 49.77 25.06
N MET A 136 -27.50 50.88 25.30
CA MET A 136 -26.14 51.10 24.76
C MET A 136 -25.14 50.11 25.32
N ALA A 137 -25.23 49.77 26.62
CA ALA A 137 -24.40 48.73 27.23
C ALA A 137 -24.67 47.34 26.65
N ILE A 138 -25.95 46.98 26.41
CA ILE A 138 -26.31 45.72 25.76
C ILE A 138 -25.80 45.65 24.32
N LEU A 139 -25.90 46.74 23.55
CA LEU A 139 -25.36 46.80 22.19
C LEU A 139 -23.83 46.71 22.17
N GLY A 140 -23.15 47.35 23.11
CA GLY A 140 -21.69 47.23 23.27
C GLY A 140 -21.27 45.80 23.57
N LEU A 141 -21.96 45.12 24.49
CA LEU A 141 -21.72 43.70 24.79
C LEU A 141 -21.94 42.81 23.56
N LEU A 142 -22.96 43.09 22.75
CA LEU A 142 -23.26 42.31 21.55
C LEU A 142 -22.19 42.47 20.44
N VAL A 143 -21.60 43.66 20.32
CA VAL A 143 -20.47 43.91 19.42
C VAL A 143 -19.23 43.16 19.90
N GLU A 144 -18.88 43.28 21.19
CA GLU A 144 -17.73 42.57 21.78
C GLU A 144 -17.86 41.04 21.64
N GLN A 145 -19.07 40.51 21.86
CA GLN A 145 -19.35 39.09 21.64
C GLN A 145 -19.17 38.67 20.18
N SER A 146 -19.63 39.48 19.22
CA SER A 146 -19.45 39.19 17.79
C SER A 146 -17.99 39.29 17.35
N GLU A 147 -17.24 40.29 17.84
CA GLU A 147 -15.80 40.43 17.57
C GLU A 147 -15.02 39.24 18.15
N SER A 148 -15.35 38.83 19.38
CA SER A 148 -14.77 37.64 19.99
C SER A 148 -15.10 36.38 19.19
N LEU A 149 -16.33 36.23 18.69
CA LEU A 149 -16.75 35.10 17.86
C LEU A 149 -15.97 35.04 16.54
N VAL A 150 -15.84 36.17 15.84
CA VAL A 150 -15.02 36.28 14.62
C VAL A 150 -13.56 35.92 14.91
N GLY A 151 -13.03 36.38 16.04
CA GLY A 151 -11.68 36.05 16.50
C GLY A 151 -11.49 34.56 16.82
N SER A 152 -12.48 33.88 17.41
CA SER A 152 -12.43 32.42 17.61
C SER A 152 -12.55 31.66 16.29
N MET A 153 -13.41 32.10 15.37
CA MET A 153 -13.58 31.46 14.05
C MET A 153 -12.30 31.57 13.22
N ARG A 154 -11.63 32.72 13.22
CA ARG A 154 -10.34 32.92 12.53
C ARG A 154 -9.24 32.01 13.08
N ARG A 155 -9.18 31.82 14.39
CA ARG A 155 -8.24 30.88 15.04
C ARG A 155 -8.56 29.43 14.68
N ALA A 156 -9.83 29.03 14.78
CA ALA A 156 -10.25 27.68 14.42
C ALA A 156 -9.98 27.35 12.95
N GLU A 157 -10.18 28.29 12.02
CA GLU A 157 -9.84 28.10 10.61
C GLU A 157 -8.33 27.99 10.37
N GLN A 158 -7.51 28.75 11.11
CA GLN A 158 -6.05 28.60 11.03
C GLN A 158 -5.60 27.23 11.53
N ASP A 159 -6.11 26.79 12.69
CA ASP A 159 -5.82 25.47 13.25
C ASP A 159 -6.25 24.35 12.29
N ALA A 160 -7.41 24.49 11.65
CA ALA A 160 -7.91 23.54 10.64
C ALA A 160 -7.01 23.49 9.39
N ARG A 161 -6.50 24.64 8.92
CA ARG A 161 -5.56 24.70 7.79
C ARG A 161 -4.24 24.02 8.13
N ASP A 162 -3.70 24.30 9.31
CA ASP A 162 -2.43 23.74 9.75
C ASP A 162 -2.55 22.22 9.94
N ALA A 163 -3.63 21.74 10.55
CA ALA A 163 -3.93 20.32 10.67
C ALA A 163 -4.08 19.63 9.30
N TYR A 164 -4.77 20.27 8.36
CA TYR A 164 -4.89 19.76 6.98
C TYR A 164 -3.52 19.71 6.27
N GLY A 165 -2.67 20.72 6.46
CA GLY A 165 -1.32 20.76 5.91
C GLY A 165 -0.45 19.61 6.42
N VAL A 166 -0.48 19.34 7.72
CA VAL A 166 0.22 18.19 8.34
C VAL A 166 -0.33 16.88 7.80
N ASN A 167 -1.66 16.68 7.81
CA ASN A 167 -2.28 15.46 7.30
C ASN A 167 -1.93 15.20 5.83
N THR A 168 -1.93 16.25 5.00
CA THR A 168 -1.55 16.17 3.58
C THR A 168 -0.08 15.77 3.43
N ALA A 169 0.81 16.36 4.22
CA ALA A 169 2.24 16.03 4.18
C ALA A 169 2.49 14.58 4.62
N ASP A 170 1.92 14.16 5.74
CA ASP A 170 2.07 12.81 6.29
C ASP A 170 1.49 11.74 5.35
N THR A 171 0.31 12.01 4.77
CA THR A 171 -0.32 11.10 3.80
C THR A 171 0.53 10.99 2.53
N ASN A 172 1.04 12.09 2.00
CA ASN A 172 1.92 12.07 0.82
C ASN A 172 3.24 11.34 1.10
N ALA A 173 3.80 11.49 2.31
CA ALA A 173 4.98 10.74 2.73
C ALA A 173 4.68 9.24 2.79
N ALA A 174 3.57 8.83 3.41
CA ALA A 174 3.13 7.45 3.47
C ALA A 174 2.90 6.85 2.08
N VAL A 175 2.27 7.59 1.16
CA VAL A 175 2.10 7.19 -0.24
C VAL A 175 3.46 7.04 -0.94
N ALA A 176 4.40 7.95 -0.74
CA ALA A 176 5.73 7.86 -1.33
C ALA A 176 6.49 6.62 -0.82
N ASP A 177 6.41 6.32 0.47
CA ASP A 177 7.05 5.15 1.07
C ASP A 177 6.43 3.85 0.56
N LYS A 178 5.09 3.77 0.48
CA LYS A 178 4.41 2.63 -0.12
C LYS A 178 4.76 2.41 -1.59
N ASN A 179 4.90 3.49 -2.37
CA ASN A 179 5.37 3.39 -3.75
C ASN A 179 6.80 2.83 -3.85
N ARG A 180 7.70 3.24 -2.95
CA ARG A 180 9.06 2.66 -2.89
C ARG A 180 9.01 1.18 -2.54
N GLU A 181 8.17 0.81 -1.57
CA GLU A 181 7.95 -0.59 -1.18
C GLU A 181 7.47 -1.42 -2.39
N VAL A 182 6.48 -0.93 -3.13
CA VAL A 182 5.97 -1.56 -4.36
C VAL A 182 7.07 -1.74 -5.40
N VAL A 183 7.92 -0.74 -5.62
CA VAL A 183 9.03 -0.84 -6.58
C VAL A 183 10.03 -1.92 -6.16
N VAL A 184 10.42 -1.95 -4.88
CA VAL A 184 11.33 -2.97 -4.35
C VAL A 184 10.72 -4.36 -4.46
N MET A 185 9.46 -4.54 -4.02
CA MET A 185 8.76 -5.81 -4.12
C MET A 185 8.63 -6.28 -5.57
N THR A 186 8.29 -5.37 -6.48
CA THR A 186 8.22 -5.69 -7.93
C THR A 186 9.57 -6.16 -8.45
N ALA A 187 10.66 -5.48 -8.09
CA ALA A 187 12.01 -5.91 -8.48
C ALA A 187 12.38 -7.29 -7.91
N THR A 188 12.04 -7.57 -6.65
CA THR A 188 12.28 -8.90 -6.05
C THR A 188 11.46 -9.98 -6.74
N ARG A 189 10.20 -9.69 -7.09
CA ARG A 189 9.33 -10.60 -7.83
C ARG A 189 9.90 -10.90 -9.21
N THR A 190 10.34 -9.87 -9.96
CA THR A 190 10.93 -10.08 -11.30
C THR A 190 12.21 -10.89 -11.24
N ASN A 191 13.03 -10.72 -10.19
CA ASN A 191 14.23 -11.54 -9.99
C ASN A 191 13.87 -13.00 -9.70
N ALA A 192 12.84 -13.25 -8.89
CA ALA A 192 12.36 -14.60 -8.63
C ALA A 192 11.75 -15.26 -9.88
N GLU A 193 11.03 -14.50 -10.71
CA GLU A 193 10.52 -14.96 -12.01
C GLU A 193 11.67 -15.35 -12.95
N LEU A 194 12.76 -14.55 -13.00
CA LEU A 194 13.95 -14.86 -13.78
C LEU A 194 14.65 -16.14 -13.27
N GLU A 195 14.84 -16.27 -11.96
CA GLU A 195 15.42 -17.47 -11.35
C GLU A 195 14.58 -18.72 -11.63
N MET A 196 13.24 -18.58 -11.60
CA MET A 196 12.31 -19.66 -11.92
C MET A 196 12.47 -20.11 -13.37
N GLU A 197 12.57 -19.16 -14.31
CA GLU A 197 12.77 -19.47 -15.73
C GLU A 197 14.13 -20.16 -15.99
N GLN A 198 15.19 -19.68 -15.36
CA GLN A 198 16.50 -20.33 -15.42
C GLN A 198 16.46 -21.76 -14.85
N THR A 199 15.76 -21.95 -13.74
CA THR A 199 15.60 -23.28 -13.11
C THR A 199 14.75 -24.20 -13.98
N ASN A 200 13.72 -23.70 -14.66
CA ASN A 200 12.93 -24.45 -15.64
C ASN A 200 13.80 -24.93 -16.81
N ALA A 201 14.68 -24.07 -17.32
CA ALA A 201 15.62 -24.44 -18.37
C ALA A 201 16.60 -25.54 -17.91
N GLN A 202 17.12 -25.42 -16.68
CA GLN A 202 17.97 -26.46 -16.07
C GLN A 202 17.22 -27.78 -15.89
N LEU A 203 15.97 -27.74 -15.42
CA LEU A 203 15.11 -28.92 -15.27
C LEU A 203 14.93 -29.63 -16.61
N SER A 204 14.62 -28.89 -17.68
CA SER A 204 14.48 -29.45 -19.04
C SER A 204 15.78 -30.10 -19.56
N SER A 205 16.93 -29.47 -19.29
CA SER A 205 18.24 -30.05 -19.62
C SER A 205 18.48 -31.36 -18.85
N VAL A 206 18.23 -31.38 -17.55
CA VAL A 206 18.39 -32.57 -16.70
C VAL A 206 17.45 -33.70 -17.16
N GLN A 207 16.21 -33.37 -17.51
CA GLN A 207 15.27 -34.36 -18.06
C GLN A 207 15.74 -34.96 -19.38
N THR A 208 16.38 -34.15 -20.24
CA THR A 208 17.00 -34.65 -21.46
C THR A 208 18.17 -35.59 -21.15
N GLU A 209 19.05 -35.23 -20.21
CA GLU A 209 20.16 -36.09 -19.75
C GLU A 209 19.64 -37.41 -19.16
N ILE A 210 18.56 -37.38 -18.37
CA ILE A 210 17.89 -38.58 -17.84
C ILE A 210 17.44 -39.49 -18.98
N GLN A 211 16.82 -38.95 -20.03
CA GLN A 211 16.38 -39.73 -21.19
C GLN A 211 17.56 -40.35 -21.93
N GLU A 212 18.65 -39.60 -22.13
CA GLU A 212 19.87 -40.10 -22.78
C GLU A 212 20.53 -41.23 -21.97
N ILE A 213 20.67 -41.06 -20.66
CA ILE A 213 21.24 -42.08 -19.76
C ILE A 213 20.35 -43.33 -19.72
N THR A 214 19.04 -43.14 -19.68
CA THR A 214 18.07 -44.25 -19.72
C THR A 214 18.16 -45.01 -21.04
N GLY A 215 18.27 -44.28 -22.17
CA GLY A 215 18.50 -44.88 -23.48
C GLY A 215 19.82 -45.66 -23.54
N PHE A 216 20.90 -45.14 -22.96
CA PHE A 216 22.17 -45.84 -22.86
C PHE A 216 22.07 -47.12 -22.00
N LEU A 217 21.36 -47.08 -20.87
CA LEU A 217 21.12 -48.26 -20.03
C LEU A 217 20.38 -49.37 -20.79
N VAL A 218 19.41 -49.02 -21.64
CA VAL A 218 18.72 -49.99 -22.51
C VAL A 218 19.71 -50.65 -23.49
N ILE A 219 20.58 -49.86 -24.12
CA ILE A 219 21.60 -50.39 -25.06
C ILE A 219 22.60 -51.31 -24.33
N VAL A 220 23.03 -50.93 -23.12
CA VAL A 220 23.92 -51.76 -22.30
C VAL A 220 23.23 -53.06 -21.89
N GLU A 221 21.97 -53.01 -21.50
CA GLU A 221 21.20 -54.20 -21.15
C GLU A 221 21.04 -55.15 -22.35
N ASP A 222 20.73 -54.62 -23.54
CA ASP A 222 20.61 -55.42 -24.77
C ASP A 222 21.93 -56.12 -25.14
N LYS A 223 23.05 -55.40 -25.09
CA LYS A 223 24.36 -55.93 -25.48
C LYS A 223 25.00 -56.82 -24.43
N CYS A 224 24.76 -56.55 -23.15
CA CYS A 224 25.50 -57.18 -22.06
C CYS A 224 24.66 -57.97 -21.08
N GLY A 225 23.33 -57.85 -21.07
CA GLY A 225 22.47 -58.55 -20.12
C GLY A 225 22.68 -60.07 -20.18
N TRP A 226 22.74 -60.62 -21.40
CA TRP A 226 23.03 -62.05 -21.59
C TRP A 226 24.44 -62.43 -21.11
N ILE A 227 25.45 -61.63 -21.44
CA ILE A 227 26.85 -61.90 -21.06
C ILE A 227 26.97 -61.85 -19.54
N LEU A 228 26.50 -60.79 -18.89
CA LEU A 228 26.61 -60.60 -17.45
C LEU A 228 25.87 -61.70 -16.66
N SER A 229 24.71 -62.15 -17.14
CA SER A 229 23.94 -63.23 -16.51
C SER A 229 24.62 -64.60 -16.66
N ASN A 230 25.24 -64.87 -17.82
CA ASN A 230 25.82 -66.17 -18.14
C ASN A 230 27.34 -66.24 -17.97
N PHE A 231 27.99 -65.14 -17.57
CA PHE A 231 29.45 -65.04 -17.51
C PHE A 231 30.03 -66.06 -16.53
N ALA A 232 29.50 -66.15 -15.31
CA ALA A 232 29.98 -67.07 -14.28
C ALA A 232 29.82 -68.55 -14.69
N THR A 233 28.67 -68.90 -15.27
CA THR A 233 28.41 -70.24 -15.81
C THR A 233 29.36 -70.58 -16.96
N SER A 234 29.56 -69.63 -17.88
CA SER A 234 30.47 -69.78 -19.02
C SER A 234 31.94 -69.90 -18.58
N GLN A 235 32.36 -69.11 -17.59
CA GLN A 235 33.70 -69.16 -17.01
C GLN A 235 33.95 -70.52 -16.34
N THR A 236 32.98 -71.00 -15.56
CA THR A 236 33.06 -72.31 -14.88
C THR A 236 33.12 -73.45 -15.89
N ALA A 237 32.26 -73.43 -16.91
CA ALA A 237 32.24 -74.45 -17.97
C ALA A 237 33.54 -74.46 -18.78
N ARG A 238 34.10 -73.29 -19.13
CA ARG A 238 35.39 -73.18 -19.83
C ARG A 238 36.55 -73.68 -18.96
N THR A 239 36.55 -73.37 -17.67
CA THR A 239 37.59 -73.86 -16.74
C THR A 239 37.55 -75.38 -16.64
N ALA A 240 36.36 -75.95 -16.48
CA ALA A 240 36.16 -77.40 -16.48
C ALA A 240 36.60 -78.05 -17.82
N GLN A 241 36.32 -77.42 -18.97
CA GLN A 241 36.81 -77.91 -20.27
C GLN A 241 38.35 -77.88 -20.35
N VAL A 242 38.99 -76.80 -19.89
CA VAL A 242 40.45 -76.70 -19.86
C VAL A 242 41.05 -77.79 -18.99
N ASP A 243 40.49 -78.02 -17.79
CA ASP A 243 40.94 -79.08 -16.88
C ASP A 243 40.79 -80.46 -17.52
N ASN A 244 39.65 -80.74 -18.16
CA ASN A 244 39.42 -81.99 -18.89
C ASN A 244 40.41 -82.19 -20.05
N LEU A 245 40.72 -81.13 -20.81
CA LEU A 245 41.70 -81.19 -21.89
C LEU A 245 43.12 -81.43 -21.37
N LEU A 246 43.48 -80.83 -20.23
CA LEU A 246 44.75 -81.07 -19.56
C LEU A 246 44.87 -82.52 -19.08
N GLN A 247 43.81 -83.07 -18.49
CA GLN A 247 43.76 -84.48 -18.09
C GLN A 247 43.90 -85.42 -19.30
N ALA A 248 43.14 -85.18 -20.38
CA ALA A 248 43.24 -85.98 -21.60
C ALA A 248 44.65 -85.94 -22.22
N LYS A 249 45.29 -84.76 -22.23
CA LYS A 249 46.68 -84.61 -22.69
C LYS A 249 47.66 -85.41 -21.82
N GLN A 250 47.46 -85.45 -20.50
CA GLN A 250 48.30 -86.26 -19.61
C GLN A 250 48.12 -87.75 -19.87
N VAL A 251 46.89 -88.22 -20.06
CA VAL A 251 46.59 -89.62 -20.39
C VAL A 251 47.26 -90.03 -21.71
N ILE A 252 47.12 -89.22 -22.77
CA ILE A 252 47.73 -89.51 -24.07
C ILE A 252 49.27 -89.50 -23.98
N ARG A 253 49.85 -88.56 -23.21
CA ARG A 253 51.30 -88.56 -22.98
C ARG A 253 51.77 -89.81 -22.23
N GLY A 254 51.05 -90.22 -21.19
CA GLY A 254 51.36 -91.44 -20.45
C GLY A 254 51.27 -92.69 -21.33
N ALA A 255 50.29 -92.75 -22.22
CA ALA A 255 50.10 -93.86 -23.16
C ALA A 255 51.13 -93.92 -24.31
N LEU A 256 51.87 -92.84 -24.58
CA LEU A 256 52.95 -92.79 -25.58
C LEU A 256 54.34 -93.11 -25.00
N THR A 257 54.50 -93.00 -23.68
CA THR A 257 55.77 -93.23 -22.97
C THR A 257 55.87 -94.58 -22.27
N GLY A 258 54.80 -95.36 -22.28
CA GLY A 258 54.77 -96.77 -21.84
C GLY A 258 54.59 -97.70 -23.02
#